data_AF-A0A0P7A4Z3-F1
#
_entry.id   AF-A0A0P7A4Z3-F1
#
_cell.length_a   1.000
_cell.length_b   1.000
_cell.length_c   1.000
_cell.angle_alpha   90.00
_cell.angle_beta   90.00
_cell.angle_gamma   90.00
#
_symmetry.space_group_name_H-M   'P 1'
#
loop_
_entity.id
_entity.type
_entity.pdbx_description
1 polymer ?
#
loop_
_entity_poly.entity_id
_entity_poly.type
_entity_poly.pdbx_seq_one_letter_code
_entity_poly.pdbx_strand_id
1 'polypeptide(L)' 'MENIVIKSLDRINLLGEHVDHNDGLVLPAAIDKCIYMTLKTNGSEDTHFNPAGVVYYVRPFQ' A
#
# COMPACT_ATOMS: atom_id res chain seq x y z
N MET A 1 -20.37 6.07 8.47
CA MET A 1 -18.90 5.98 8.70
C MET A 1 -18.25 5.83 7.35
N GLU A 2 -17.37 6.74 7.00
CA GLU A 2 -16.67 6.75 5.71
C GLU A 2 -15.43 5.85 5.79
N ASN A 3 -15.24 5.01 4.78
CA ASN A 3 -14.05 4.18 4.69
C ASN A 3 -12.97 4.97 3.94
N ILE A 4 -11.75 4.97 4.46
CA ILE A 4 -10.61 5.52 3.73
C ILE A 4 -10.06 4.40 2.85
N VAL A 5 -9.98 4.65 1.54
CA VAL A 5 -9.40 3.70 0.58
C VAL A 5 -8.13 4.32 0.00
N ILE A 6 -7.02 3.61 0.15
CA ILE A 6 -5.71 3.98 -0.39
C ILE A 6 -5.38 3.02 -1.53
N LYS A 7 -4.90 3.56 -2.66
CA LYS A 7 -4.40 2.79 -3.81
C LYS A 7 -2.95 3.17 -4.06
N SER A 8 -2.06 2.19 -4.05
CA SER A 8 -0.67 2.36 -4.50
C SER A 8 -0.45 1.53 -5.76
N LEU A 9 0.01 2.17 -6.84
CA LEU A 9 0.44 1.46 -8.04
C LEU A 9 1.76 0.73 -7.76
N ASP A 10 1.92 -0.41 -8.43
CA ASP A 10 3.18 -1.14 -8.47
C ASP A 10 4.08 -0.54 -9.56
N ARG A 11 5.36 -0.93 -9.57
CA ARG A 11 6.35 -0.45 -10.53
C ARG A 11 7.15 -1.58 -11.17
N ILE A 12 7.61 -1.33 -12.38
CA ILE A 12 8.69 -2.09 -13.01
C ILE A 12 9.80 -1.12 -13.43
N ASN A 13 11.04 -1.59 -13.47
CA ASN A 13 12.11 -0.82 -14.10
C ASN A 13 12.13 -1.13 -15.59
N LEU A 14 11.97 -0.10 -16.43
CA LEU A 14 12.12 -0.23 -17.88
C LEU A 14 13.60 -0.41 -18.29
N LEU A 15 14.51 0.17 -17.48
CA LEU A 15 15.95 0.04 -17.59
C LEU A 15 16.57 -0.06 -16.19
N GLY A 16 17.66 -0.81 -16.07
CA GLY A 16 18.49 -0.84 -14.87
C GLY A 16 18.14 -1.90 -13.82
N GLU A 17 17.36 -2.94 -14.16
CA GLU A 17 16.93 -4.02 -13.23
C GLU A 17 18.06 -4.85 -12.60
N HIS A 18 19.28 -4.75 -13.11
CA HIS A 18 20.44 -5.44 -12.55
C HIS A 18 21.43 -4.49 -11.85
N VAL A 19 21.18 -3.18 -11.88
CA VAL A 19 22.02 -2.15 -11.24
C VAL A 19 21.27 -1.39 -10.14
N ASP A 20 19.98 -1.64 -9.99
CA ASP A 20 19.07 -1.12 -8.97
C ASP A 20 19.51 -1.45 -7.53
N HIS A 21 20.31 -2.50 -7.34
CA HIS A 21 20.88 -2.89 -6.05
C HIS A 21 22.28 -2.29 -5.78
N ASN A 22 22.87 -1.59 -6.75
CA ASN A 22 24.26 -1.13 -6.73
C ASN A 22 24.36 0.39 -6.91
N ASP A 23 23.37 1.15 -6.43
CA ASP A 23 23.27 2.61 -6.60
C ASP A 23 23.30 3.09 -8.07
N GLY A 24 22.97 2.20 -9.00
CA GLY A 24 22.87 2.52 -10.42
C GLY A 24 21.59 3.32 -10.73
N LEU A 25 21.62 4.08 -11.83
CA LEU A 25 20.43 4.77 -12.31
C LEU A 25 19.42 3.76 -12.87
N VAL A 26 18.16 3.96 -12.53
CA VAL A 26 17.03 3.17 -13.01
C VAL A 26 16.01 4.06 -13.69
N LEU A 27 15.26 3.50 -14.65
CA LEU A 27 14.11 4.15 -15.25
C LEU A 27 12.83 3.42 -14.85
N PRO A 28 12.20 3.77 -13.71
CA PRO A 28 10.99 3.12 -13.25
C PRO A 28 9.75 3.63 -13.99
N ALA A 29 8.76 2.76 -14.16
CA ALA A 29 7.43 3.11 -14.62
C ALA A 29 6.37 2.42 -13.75
N ALA A 30 5.29 3.15 -13.46
CA ALA A 30 4.12 2.56 -12.81
C ALA A 30 3.40 1.61 -13.78
N ILE A 31 2.91 0.49 -13.26
CA ILE A 31 2.11 -0.47 -14.03
C ILE A 31 0.67 -0.49 -13.54
N ASP A 32 -0.25 -1.04 -14.35
CA ASP A 32 -1.65 -1.24 -13.95
C ASP A 32 -1.83 -2.47 -13.05
N LYS A 33 -1.00 -2.55 -12.01
CA LYS A 33 -1.15 -3.42 -10.86
C LYS A 33 -1.04 -2.55 -9.62
N CYS A 34 -1.78 -2.87 -8.58
CA CYS A 34 -1.83 -2.03 -7.39
C CYS A 34 -2.15 -2.82 -6.14
N ILE A 35 -1.71 -2.26 -5.02
CA ILE A 35 -2.13 -2.65 -3.69
C ILE A 35 -3.20 -1.67 -3.24
N TYR A 36 -4.33 -2.22 -2.78
CA TYR A 36 -5.38 -1.46 -2.13
C TYR A 36 -5.28 -1.66 -0.63
N MET A 37 -5.55 -0.62 0.14
CA MET A 37 -5.66 -0.64 1.59
C MET A 37 -6.93 0.08 2.00
N THR A 38 -7.78 -0.57 2.77
CA THR A 38 -8.99 0.04 3.31
C THR A 38 -8.85 0.25 4.81
N LEU A 39 -9.15 1.44 5.31
CA LEU A 39 -9.19 1.74 6.72
C LEU A 39 -10.61 2.06 7.16
N LYS A 40 -11.02 1.46 8.29
CA LYS A 40 -12.35 1.65 8.87
C LYS A 40 -12.25 1.72 10.39
N THR A 41 -13.06 2.54 11.06
CA THR A 41 -13.20 2.47 12.52
C THR A 41 -13.96 1.20 12.93
N ASN A 42 -13.41 0.38 13.83
CA ASN A 42 -14.09 -0.83 14.35
C ASN A 42 -14.96 -0.59 15.60
N GLY A 43 -14.83 0.57 16.25
CA GLY A 43 -15.57 0.85 17.49
C GLY A 43 -15.04 0.15 18.74
N SER A 44 -13.82 -0.41 18.68
CA SER A 44 -13.08 -0.93 19.84
C SER A 44 -11.76 -0.17 20.04
N GLU A 45 -11.07 -0.46 21.15
CA GLU A 45 -9.75 0.10 21.44
C GLU A 45 -8.61 -0.64 20.71
N ASP A 46 -8.90 -1.84 20.22
CA ASP A 46 -7.94 -2.70 19.53
C ASP A 46 -7.86 -2.39 18.04
N THR A 47 -6.66 -2.56 17.47
CA THR A 47 -6.44 -2.51 16.02
C THR A 47 -6.47 -3.93 15.45
N HIS A 48 -7.30 -4.16 14.45
CA HIS A 48 -7.36 -5.44 13.73
C HIS A 48 -6.75 -5.29 12.34
N PHE A 49 -5.96 -6.29 11.95
CA PHE A 49 -5.36 -6.39 10.62
C PHE A 49 -5.84 -7.66 9.91
N ASN A 50 -6.42 -7.51 8.72
CA ASN A 50 -6.77 -8.64 7.87
C ASN A 50 -5.85 -8.69 6.63
N PRO A 51 -4.97 -9.72 6.52
CA PRO A 51 -4.03 -9.85 5.42
C PRO A 51 -4.65 -10.34 4.11
N ALA A 52 -5.88 -10.87 4.11
CA ALA A 52 -6.48 -11.51 2.92
C ALA A 52 -7.03 -10.51 1.87
N GLY A 53 -7.01 -9.21 2.15
CA GLY A 53 -7.56 -8.17 1.27
C GLY A 53 -7.47 -6.76 1.86
N VAL A 54 -6.38 -6.52 2.61
CA VAL A 54 -5.98 -5.32 3.33
C VAL A 54 -7.12 -4.44 3.84
N VAL A 55 -7.65 -4.81 5.02
CA VAL A 55 -8.51 -3.95 5.84
C VAL A 55 -7.84 -3.73 7.19
N TYR A 56 -7.53 -2.47 7.52
CA TYR A 56 -7.04 -2.04 8.83
C TYR A 56 -8.15 -1.36 9.61
N TYR A 57 -8.26 -1.70 10.88
CA TYR A 57 -9.18 -1.01 11.77
C TYR A 57 -8.45 0.00 12.64
N VAL A 58 -8.73 1.29 12.45
CA VAL A 58 -8.01 2.38 13.13
C VAL A 58 -8.83 2.88 14.31
N ARG A 59 -8.16 3.04 15.45
CA ARG A 59 -8.69 3.69 16.65
C ARG A 59 -9.20 5.10 16.32
N PRO A 60 -10.42 5.50 16.70
CA PRO A 60 -10.80 6.91 16.63
C PRO A 60 -9.95 7.73 17.60
N PHE A 61 -9.33 8.81 17.11
CA PHE A 61 -8.67 9.79 17.96
C PHE A 61 -9.73 10.45 18.86
N GLN A 62 -9.66 10.15 20.17
CA GLN A 62 -10.05 11.11 21.19
C GLN A 62 -8.85 12.03 21.47
#